data_AF-A0A1E3H3U3-F1
#
_entry.id   AF-A0A1E3H3U3-F1
#
_cell.length_a   1.000
_cell.length_b   1.000
_cell.length_c   1.000
_cell.angle_alpha   90.00
_cell.angle_beta   90.00
_cell.angle_gamma   90.00
#
_symmetry.space_group_name_H-M   'P 1'
#
loop_
_entity.id
_entity.type
_entity.pdbx_description
1 polymer ?
#
loop_
_entity_poly.entity_id
_entity_poly.type
_entity_poly.pdbx_seq_one_letter_code
_entity_poly.pdbx_strand_id
1 'polypeptide(L)'
;MSPEDTLGRMRREAPLKVALVADDLTGALDSCVPFALAGLSVAVALRPDDIAAALATGAQVVGAVTASRAMQPGEAAVAARDVGRRLCAARPQIVFKKIDSRLKGNLVAETAALAEVFARGRAVIAPAVPDQGRFVVDGDVIGNGVGTRLGIAAAFAGLNLPFAIADTRSDADLDGVIDASHDHSETILVAPAALAPRLRGRLEPPAPRR
;
A
#
# COMPACT_ATOMS: atom_id res chain seq x y z
N MET A 1 13.97 -42.15 -5.91
CA MET A 1 13.37 -40.83 -5.64
C MET A 1 13.61 -40.56 -4.16
N SER A 2 14.51 -39.63 -3.84
CA SER A 2 14.86 -39.35 -2.44
C SER A 2 13.71 -38.56 -1.78
N PRO A 3 13.41 -38.77 -0.48
CA PRO A 3 12.53 -37.90 0.29
C PRO A 3 12.94 -36.41 0.22
N GLU A 4 14.21 -36.13 0.01
CA GLU A 4 14.77 -34.78 -0.13
C GLU A 4 14.37 -34.10 -1.44
N ASP A 5 14.15 -34.86 -2.52
CA ASP A 5 13.69 -34.33 -3.82
C ASP A 5 12.24 -33.84 -3.76
N THR A 6 11.46 -34.31 -2.77
CA THR A 6 10.06 -33.91 -2.57
C THR A 6 9.96 -32.62 -1.75
N LEU A 7 10.86 -32.42 -0.77
CA LEU A 7 10.91 -31.19 0.04
C LEU A 7 11.47 -29.99 -0.75
N GLY A 8 12.44 -30.21 -1.65
CA GLY A 8 13.01 -29.16 -2.50
C GLY A 8 12.01 -28.58 -3.51
N ARG A 9 10.96 -29.33 -3.86
CA ARG A 9 9.94 -28.92 -4.83
C ARG A 9 8.77 -28.11 -4.24
N MET A 10 8.72 -27.94 -2.92
CA MET A 10 7.60 -27.27 -2.21
C MET A 10 7.91 -25.87 -1.68
N ARG A 11 9.14 -25.36 -1.77
CA ARG A 11 9.41 -23.92 -1.70
C ARG A 11 9.37 -23.32 -3.10
N ARG A 12 8.20 -23.29 -3.74
CA ARG A 12 7.94 -22.15 -4.61
C ARG A 12 7.95 -20.95 -3.67
N GLU A 13 8.96 -20.10 -3.75
CA GLU A 13 8.92 -18.79 -3.11
C GLU A 13 7.58 -18.18 -3.50
N ALA A 14 6.65 -18.08 -2.53
CA ALA A 14 5.35 -17.50 -2.81
C ALA A 14 5.63 -16.06 -3.25
N PRO A 15 5.21 -15.65 -4.45
CA PRO A 15 5.53 -14.31 -4.94
C PRO A 15 4.99 -13.28 -3.96
N LEU A 16 5.76 -12.20 -3.75
CA LEU A 16 5.32 -11.11 -2.89
C LEU A 16 3.99 -10.57 -3.43
N LYS A 17 2.93 -10.69 -2.64
CA LYS A 17 1.60 -10.23 -3.05
C LYS A 17 1.47 -8.74 -2.83
N VAL A 18 1.91 -8.24 -1.68
CA VAL A 18 1.79 -6.82 -1.33
C VAL A 18 3.13 -6.29 -0.80
N ALA A 19 3.63 -5.24 -1.44
CA ALA A 19 4.63 -4.36 -0.87
C ALA A 19 3.91 -3.15 -0.27
N LEU A 20 3.95 -3.04 1.07
CA LEU A 20 3.34 -1.95 1.81
C LEU A 20 4.42 -0.97 2.28
N VAL A 21 4.30 0.30 1.91
CA VAL A 21 5.26 1.33 2.31
C VAL A 21 4.54 2.41 3.10
N ALA A 22 4.95 2.64 4.35
CA ALA A 22 4.37 3.66 5.23
C ALA A 22 5.41 4.70 5.66
N ASP A 23 4.95 5.93 5.87
CA ASP A 23 5.76 7.04 6.36
C ASP A 23 6.09 6.97 7.86
N ASP A 24 5.33 6.17 8.61
CA ASP A 24 5.50 5.94 10.04
C ASP A 24 5.26 4.48 10.43
N LEU A 25 5.79 4.07 11.59
CA LEU A 25 5.75 2.69 12.06
C LEU A 25 4.33 2.23 12.42
N THR A 26 3.55 3.06 13.11
CA THR A 26 2.18 2.72 13.51
C THR A 26 1.32 2.45 12.27
N GLY A 27 1.42 3.31 11.27
CA GLY A 27 0.74 3.16 9.98
C GLY A 27 1.15 1.88 9.25
N ALA A 28 2.42 1.47 9.28
CA ALA A 28 2.85 0.20 8.71
C ALA A 28 2.22 -0.99 9.43
N LEU A 29 2.31 -1.02 10.76
CA LEU A 29 1.78 -2.11 11.58
C LEU A 29 0.26 -2.24 11.43
N ASP A 30 -0.48 -1.13 11.59
CA ASP A 30 -1.94 -1.10 11.47
C ASP A 30 -2.41 -1.60 10.10
N SER A 31 -1.69 -1.23 9.04
CA SER A 31 -2.06 -1.64 7.68
C SER A 31 -1.68 -3.09 7.38
N CYS A 32 -0.75 -3.68 8.14
CA CYS A 32 -0.33 -5.07 8.00
C CYS A 32 -1.25 -6.05 8.74
N VAL A 33 -1.85 -5.63 9.86
CA VAL A 33 -2.73 -6.48 10.69
C VAL A 33 -3.85 -7.15 9.89
N PRO A 34 -4.61 -6.47 9.01
CA PRO A 34 -5.69 -7.10 8.26
C PRO A 34 -5.24 -8.27 7.38
N PHE A 35 -4.01 -8.22 6.85
CA PHE A 35 -3.46 -9.31 6.06
C PHE A 35 -3.09 -10.52 6.92
N ALA A 36 -2.54 -10.28 8.11
CA ALA A 36 -2.25 -11.35 9.08
C ALA A 36 -3.53 -12.02 9.58
N LEU A 37 -4.58 -11.23 9.87
CA LEU A 37 -5.90 -11.75 10.25
C LEU A 37 -6.58 -12.55 9.13
N ALA A 38 -6.23 -12.27 7.87
CA ALA A 38 -6.66 -13.04 6.71
C ALA A 38 -5.80 -14.30 6.45
N GLY A 39 -4.86 -14.64 7.33
CA GLY A 39 -4.04 -15.85 7.23
C GLY A 39 -2.87 -15.75 6.24
N LEU A 40 -2.57 -14.56 5.71
CA LEU A 40 -1.37 -14.34 4.90
C LEU A 40 -0.13 -14.26 5.80
N SER A 41 1.01 -14.75 5.31
CA SER A 41 2.28 -14.52 6.00
C SER A 41 2.73 -13.06 5.83
N VAL A 42 3.04 -12.41 6.94
CA VAL A 42 3.39 -10.98 6.99
C VAL A 42 4.73 -10.77 7.69
N ALA A 43 5.59 -9.93 7.13
CA ALA A 43 6.79 -9.44 7.78
C ALA A 43 6.85 -7.91 7.68
N VAL A 44 7.31 -7.23 8.74
CA VAL A 44 7.46 -5.77 8.73
C VAL A 44 8.91 -5.41 9.01
N ALA A 45 9.54 -4.72 8.06
CA ALA A 45 10.87 -4.15 8.20
C ALA A 45 10.77 -2.80 8.91
N LEU A 46 11.41 -2.70 10.08
CA LEU A 46 11.40 -1.49 10.90
C LEU A 46 12.34 -0.41 10.34
N ARG A 47 13.38 -0.84 9.62
CA ARG A 47 14.36 0.01 8.95
C ARG A 47 14.58 -0.49 7.51
N PRO A 48 15.06 0.36 6.58
CA PRO A 48 15.37 -0.06 5.21
C PRO A 48 16.32 -1.26 5.12
N ASP A 49 17.26 -1.40 6.06
CA ASP A 49 18.21 -2.52 6.08
C ASP A 49 17.58 -3.85 6.52
N ASP A 50 16.43 -3.82 7.19
CA ASP A 50 15.70 -5.03 7.59
C ASP A 50 14.87 -5.62 6.44
N ILE A 51 14.71 -4.90 5.32
CA ILE A 51 13.87 -5.33 4.18
C ILE A 51 14.36 -6.65 3.59
N ALA A 52 15.67 -6.84 3.45
CA ALA A 52 16.22 -8.09 2.93
C ALA A 52 15.88 -9.28 3.83
N ALA A 53 15.97 -9.11 5.15
CA ALA A 53 15.59 -10.13 6.12
C ALA A 53 14.08 -10.41 6.09
N ALA A 54 13.25 -9.36 6.00
CA ALA A 54 11.80 -9.50 5.88
C ALA A 54 11.40 -10.26 4.61
N LEU A 55 12.01 -9.96 3.47
CA LEU A 55 11.80 -10.68 2.20
C LEU A 55 12.26 -12.15 2.30
N ALA A 56 13.40 -12.41 2.95
CA ALA A 56 13.94 -13.75 3.12
C ALA A 56 13.04 -14.70 3.95
N THR A 57 12.09 -14.15 4.72
CA THR A 57 11.06 -14.97 5.40
C THR A 57 10.13 -15.69 4.41
N GLY A 58 10.04 -15.23 3.16
CA GLY A 58 9.03 -15.70 2.21
C GLY A 58 7.61 -15.22 2.52
N ALA A 59 7.49 -14.11 3.26
CA ALA A 59 6.20 -13.49 3.57
C ALA A 59 5.45 -13.05 2.30
N GLN A 60 4.15 -13.29 2.26
CA GLN A 60 3.28 -12.86 1.17
C GLN A 60 3.03 -11.34 1.21
N VAL A 61 3.15 -10.72 2.38
CA VAL A 61 3.05 -9.27 2.57
C VAL A 61 4.29 -8.78 3.29
N VAL A 62 4.94 -7.76 2.74
CA VAL A 62 6.06 -7.08 3.40
C VAL A 62 5.73 -5.61 3.57
N GLY A 63 5.66 -5.18 4.83
CA GLY A 63 5.57 -3.78 5.22
C GLY A 63 6.97 -3.19 5.43
N ALA A 64 7.17 -1.95 4.99
CA ALA A 64 8.41 -1.21 5.23
C ALA A 64 8.11 0.23 5.64
N VAL A 65 8.95 0.75 6.54
CA VAL A 65 8.81 2.10 7.10
C VAL A 65 9.90 3.01 6.53
N THR A 66 9.50 4.17 6.01
CA THR A 66 10.44 5.21 5.54
C THR A 66 10.81 6.22 6.64
N ALA A 67 10.03 6.29 7.72
CA ALA A 67 10.18 7.26 8.82
C ALA A 67 10.23 8.73 8.33
N SER A 68 9.52 9.04 7.24
CA SER A 68 9.70 10.24 6.44
C SER A 68 8.67 11.35 6.70
N ARG A 69 7.73 11.16 7.64
CA ARG A 69 6.63 12.09 7.89
C ARG A 69 7.06 13.53 8.15
N ALA A 70 8.16 13.72 8.89
CA ALA A 70 8.68 15.02 9.28
C ALA A 70 9.89 15.47 8.44
N MET A 71 10.27 14.68 7.42
CA MET A 71 11.39 15.00 6.53
C MET A 71 10.99 16.06 5.52
N GLN A 72 11.99 16.72 4.93
CA GLN A 72 11.75 17.56 3.76
C GLN A 72 11.31 16.70 2.57
N PRO A 73 10.51 17.23 1.63
CA PRO A 73 9.98 16.44 0.51
C PRO A 73 11.05 15.70 -0.31
N GLY A 74 12.20 16.34 -0.56
CA GLY A 74 13.31 15.71 -1.28
C GLY A 74 13.91 14.52 -0.54
N GLU A 75 14.07 14.62 0.77
CA GLU A 75 14.59 13.55 1.63
C GLU A 75 13.59 12.40 1.73
N ALA A 76 12.29 12.72 1.88
CA ALA A 76 11.23 11.73 1.88
C ALA A 76 11.17 10.95 0.55
N ALA A 77 11.35 11.63 -0.59
CA ALA A 77 11.45 10.96 -1.89
C ALA A 77 12.66 10.02 -1.96
N VAL A 78 13.83 10.44 -1.45
CA VAL A 78 15.02 9.58 -1.41
C VAL A 78 14.80 8.34 -0.55
N ALA A 79 14.23 8.50 0.66
CA ALA A 79 13.90 7.40 1.54
C ALA A 79 12.89 6.42 0.91
N ALA A 80 11.85 6.95 0.26
CA ALA A 80 10.86 6.15 -0.45
C ALA A 80 11.46 5.40 -1.65
N ARG A 81 12.39 6.01 -2.40
CA ARG A 81 13.11 5.34 -3.49
C ARG A 81 13.99 4.21 -2.98
N ASP A 82 14.72 4.41 -1.89
CA ASP A 82 15.57 3.36 -1.30
C ASP A 82 14.74 2.15 -0.85
N VAL A 83 13.69 2.39 -0.06
CA VAL A 83 12.75 1.34 0.38
C VAL A 83 12.09 0.65 -0.82
N GLY A 84 11.60 1.44 -1.79
CA GLY A 84 10.98 0.92 -3.00
C GLY A 84 11.92 0.00 -3.79
N ARG A 85 13.19 0.38 -3.96
CA ARG A 85 14.16 -0.40 -4.76
C ARG A 85 14.43 -1.75 -4.12
N ARG A 86 14.57 -1.77 -2.79
CA ARG A 86 14.78 -3.00 -2.01
C ARG A 86 13.59 -3.95 -2.11
N LEU A 87 12.36 -3.41 -2.13
CA LEU A 87 11.14 -4.20 -2.31
C LEU A 87 10.88 -4.61 -3.78
N CYS A 88 11.28 -3.79 -4.75
CA CYS A 88 11.02 -4.01 -6.17
C CYS A 88 11.64 -5.30 -6.70
N ALA A 89 12.77 -5.74 -6.13
CA ALA A 89 13.41 -7.01 -6.49
C ALA A 89 12.48 -8.22 -6.32
N ALA A 90 11.54 -8.15 -5.37
CA ALA A 90 10.55 -9.19 -5.11
C ALA A 90 9.31 -9.15 -6.01
N ARG A 91 9.25 -8.19 -6.96
CA ARG A 91 8.19 -8.04 -7.97
C ARG A 91 6.78 -8.13 -7.37
N PRO A 92 6.42 -7.23 -6.44
CA PRO A 92 5.12 -7.28 -5.78
C PRO A 92 3.97 -7.15 -6.78
N GLN A 93 2.91 -7.93 -6.57
CA GLN A 93 1.67 -7.78 -7.35
C GLN A 93 1.00 -6.43 -7.07
N ILE A 94 0.92 -6.04 -5.80
CA ILE A 94 0.28 -4.81 -5.34
C ILE A 94 1.32 -3.94 -4.63
N VAL A 95 1.39 -2.68 -5.02
CA VAL A 95 2.15 -1.65 -4.29
C VAL A 95 1.16 -0.78 -3.55
N PHE A 96 1.25 -0.79 -2.23
CA PHE A 96 0.37 -0.04 -1.36
C PHE A 96 1.16 1.00 -0.55
N LYS A 97 1.02 2.26 -0.96
CA LYS A 97 1.51 3.41 -0.22
C LYS A 97 0.50 3.80 0.86
N LYS A 98 0.87 3.55 2.11
CA LYS A 98 0.14 4.01 3.29
C LYS A 98 0.36 5.52 3.52
N ILE A 99 -0.75 6.26 3.67
CA ILE A 99 -0.80 7.70 3.98
C ILE A 99 -1.66 8.03 5.20
N ASP A 100 -1.55 9.25 5.75
CA ASP A 100 -2.52 9.78 6.72
C ASP A 100 -3.82 10.19 6.01
N SER A 101 -4.96 9.79 6.55
CA SER A 101 -6.28 10.07 5.96
C SER A 101 -6.71 11.54 6.02
N ARG A 102 -5.96 12.40 6.72
CA ARG A 102 -6.13 13.87 6.65
C ARG A 102 -5.07 14.50 5.73
N LEU A 103 -4.47 13.71 4.84
CA LEU A 103 -3.54 14.18 3.82
C LEU A 103 -2.29 14.88 4.37
N LYS A 104 -1.82 14.45 5.55
CA LYS A 104 -0.58 14.95 6.15
C LYS A 104 0.65 14.18 5.63
N GLY A 105 1.80 14.85 5.60
CA GLY A 105 3.08 14.27 5.23
C GLY A 105 3.45 14.47 3.75
N ASN A 106 4.44 13.72 3.29
CA ASN A 106 5.08 13.90 1.99
C ASN A 106 4.38 13.11 0.86
N LEU A 107 3.09 13.37 0.65
CA LEU A 107 2.23 12.60 -0.24
C LEU A 107 2.76 12.51 -1.67
N VAL A 108 3.00 13.67 -2.31
CA VAL A 108 3.46 13.75 -3.71
C VAL A 108 4.83 13.13 -3.86
N ALA A 109 5.77 13.54 -3.01
CA ALA A 109 7.17 13.16 -3.12
C ALA A 109 7.37 11.64 -2.99
N GLU A 110 6.70 11.02 -2.01
CA GLU A 110 6.80 9.57 -1.80
C GLU A 110 6.01 8.79 -2.85
N THR A 111 4.81 9.24 -3.22
CA THR A 111 4.00 8.55 -4.25
C THR A 111 4.72 8.55 -5.59
N ALA A 112 5.29 9.68 -6.01
CA ALA A 112 6.05 9.79 -7.25
C ALA A 112 7.29 8.87 -7.23
N ALA A 113 8.06 8.90 -6.13
CA ALA A 113 9.23 8.06 -5.95
C ALA A 113 8.90 6.56 -6.04
N LEU A 114 7.82 6.12 -5.39
CA LEU A 114 7.42 4.72 -5.40
C LEU A 114 6.87 4.30 -6.77
N ALA A 115 6.02 5.13 -7.40
CA ALA A 115 5.50 4.85 -8.73
C ALA A 115 6.61 4.70 -9.76
N GLU A 116 7.61 5.59 -9.73
CA GLU A 116 8.82 5.51 -10.57
C GLU A 116 9.55 4.19 -10.37
N VAL A 117 9.85 3.83 -9.12
CA VAL A 117 10.65 2.63 -8.81
C VAL A 117 9.93 1.32 -9.14
N PHE A 118 8.62 1.25 -8.89
CA PHE A 118 7.83 0.07 -9.21
C PHE A 118 7.28 0.06 -10.65
N ALA A 119 7.63 1.06 -11.46
CA ALA A 119 7.12 1.25 -12.82
C ALA A 119 5.58 1.21 -12.89
N ARG A 120 4.91 1.98 -12.03
CA ARG A 120 3.44 2.14 -12.05
C ARG A 120 3.08 3.40 -12.83
N GLY A 121 2.31 3.26 -13.90
CA GLY A 121 1.89 4.36 -14.76
C GLY A 121 0.78 5.26 -14.20
N ARG A 122 0.11 4.86 -13.10
CA ARG A 122 -0.95 5.66 -12.47
C ARG A 122 -1.09 5.40 -10.96
N ALA A 123 -1.79 6.31 -10.26
CA ALA A 123 -2.18 6.16 -8.87
C ALA A 123 -3.71 6.16 -8.66
N VAL A 124 -4.15 5.46 -7.61
CA VAL A 124 -5.52 5.60 -7.08
C VAL A 124 -5.41 6.14 -5.65
N ILE A 125 -6.04 7.29 -5.42
CA ILE A 125 -5.99 8.01 -4.14
C ILE A 125 -7.32 7.79 -3.41
N ALA A 126 -7.28 7.03 -2.31
CA ALA A 126 -8.46 6.64 -1.55
C ALA A 126 -8.28 6.92 -0.04
N PRO A 127 -8.31 8.19 0.40
CA PRO A 127 -8.01 8.59 1.77
C PRO A 127 -9.16 8.37 2.77
N ALA A 128 -10.32 7.86 2.34
CA ALA A 128 -11.46 7.65 3.22
C ALA A 128 -11.19 6.62 4.33
N VAL A 129 -11.84 6.83 5.48
CA VAL A 129 -11.92 5.88 6.60
C VAL A 129 -13.34 5.95 7.16
N PRO A 130 -14.34 5.32 6.50
CA PRO A 130 -15.76 5.47 6.83
C PRO A 130 -16.08 5.10 8.29
N ASP A 131 -15.50 4.02 8.80
CA ASP A 131 -15.63 3.58 10.21
C ASP A 131 -15.20 4.63 11.23
N GLN A 132 -14.34 5.58 10.84
CA GLN A 132 -13.90 6.70 11.69
C GLN A 132 -14.62 8.01 11.37
N GLY A 133 -15.68 7.96 10.55
CA GLY A 133 -16.45 9.11 10.11
C GLY A 133 -15.70 10.05 9.16
N ARG A 134 -14.74 9.52 8.38
CA ARG A 134 -14.01 10.28 7.36
C ARG A 134 -14.30 9.77 5.96
N PHE A 135 -14.78 10.66 5.12
CA PHE A 135 -15.31 10.34 3.80
C PHE A 135 -14.61 11.15 2.72
N VAL A 136 -14.74 10.71 1.48
CA VAL A 136 -14.37 11.48 0.29
C VAL A 136 -15.63 11.79 -0.50
N VAL A 137 -15.89 13.06 -0.73
CA VAL A 137 -17.07 13.55 -1.44
C VAL A 137 -16.65 14.65 -2.38
N ASP A 138 -16.95 14.49 -3.67
CA ASP A 138 -16.59 15.44 -4.74
C ASP A 138 -15.09 15.73 -4.76
N GLY A 139 -14.26 14.71 -4.51
CA GLY A 139 -12.80 14.82 -4.49
C GLY A 139 -12.17 15.42 -3.24
N ASP A 140 -12.96 15.70 -2.20
CA ASP A 140 -12.46 16.26 -0.94
C ASP A 140 -12.64 15.31 0.24
N VAL A 141 -11.66 15.29 1.14
CA VAL A 141 -11.82 14.64 2.45
C VAL A 141 -12.68 15.50 3.36
N ILE A 142 -13.71 14.90 3.96
CA ILE A 142 -14.62 15.54 4.93
C ILE A 142 -14.84 14.65 6.15
N GLY A 143 -15.40 15.24 7.22
CA GLY A 143 -15.87 14.53 8.40
C GLY A 143 -14.93 14.66 9.60
N ASN A 144 -14.83 13.60 10.40
CA ASN A 144 -14.22 13.65 11.72
C ASN A 144 -12.73 14.08 11.66
N GLY A 145 -12.34 15.01 12.53
CA GLY A 145 -10.96 15.52 12.60
C GLY A 145 -10.52 16.37 11.40
N VAL A 146 -11.45 16.77 10.53
CA VAL A 146 -11.24 17.65 9.37
C VAL A 146 -12.14 18.87 9.51
N GLY A 147 -11.58 19.99 9.98
CA GLY A 147 -12.35 21.22 10.24
C GLY A 147 -12.81 21.95 8.97
N THR A 148 -12.05 21.80 7.89
CA THR A 148 -12.35 22.33 6.55
C THR A 148 -12.10 21.25 5.52
N ARG A 149 -12.92 21.17 4.47
CA ARG A 149 -12.75 20.22 3.36
C ARG A 149 -11.31 20.23 2.84
N LEU A 150 -10.70 19.07 2.70
CA LEU A 150 -9.32 18.94 2.20
C LEU A 150 -9.36 18.41 0.77
N GLY A 151 -9.04 19.27 -0.19
CA GLY A 151 -9.03 18.91 -1.61
C GLY A 151 -7.89 17.97 -1.97
N ILE A 152 -8.24 16.78 -2.44
CA ILE A 152 -7.25 15.74 -2.78
C ILE A 152 -6.45 16.17 -4.00
N ALA A 153 -7.10 16.72 -5.03
CA ALA A 153 -6.41 17.23 -6.22
C ALA A 153 -5.37 18.31 -5.86
N ALA A 154 -5.67 19.19 -4.90
CA ALA A 154 -4.73 20.22 -4.43
C ALA A 154 -3.56 19.59 -3.65
N ALA A 155 -3.84 18.62 -2.78
CA ALA A 155 -2.80 17.90 -2.04
C ALA A 155 -1.84 17.11 -2.95
N PHE A 156 -2.30 16.73 -4.14
CA PHE A 156 -1.53 16.00 -5.16
C PHE A 156 -1.16 16.85 -6.38
N ALA A 157 -1.29 18.19 -6.34
CA ALA A 157 -1.10 19.05 -7.52
C ALA A 157 0.29 18.96 -8.17
N GLY A 158 1.33 18.58 -7.42
CA GLY A 158 2.69 18.38 -7.92
C GLY A 158 3.00 16.97 -8.41
N LEU A 159 2.03 16.05 -8.36
CA LEU A 159 2.23 14.66 -8.77
C LEU A 159 2.19 14.57 -10.31
N ASN A 160 3.36 14.40 -10.93
CA ASN A 160 3.47 14.15 -12.37
C ASN A 160 3.19 12.69 -12.74
N LEU A 161 2.02 12.20 -12.31
CA LEU A 161 1.53 10.84 -12.55
C LEU A 161 0.01 10.92 -12.67
N PRO A 162 -0.63 10.35 -13.69
CA PRO A 162 -2.09 10.27 -13.75
C PRO A 162 -2.65 9.64 -12.47
N PHE A 163 -3.66 10.26 -11.87
CA PHE A 163 -4.31 9.70 -10.69
C PHE A 163 -5.82 9.85 -10.73
N ALA A 164 -6.50 8.84 -10.16
CA ALA A 164 -7.93 8.88 -9.89
C ALA A 164 -8.17 9.15 -8.40
N ILE A 165 -9.19 9.95 -8.10
CA ILE A 165 -9.67 10.16 -6.73
C ILE A 165 -10.89 9.28 -6.52
N ALA A 166 -10.87 8.47 -5.48
CA ALA A 166 -11.98 7.61 -5.12
C ALA A 166 -12.92 8.35 -4.15
N ASP A 167 -14.06 8.80 -4.66
CA ASP A 167 -15.18 9.21 -3.82
C ASP A 167 -15.69 7.99 -3.03
N THR A 168 -15.83 8.15 -1.71
CA THR A 168 -16.10 7.03 -0.81
C THR A 168 -16.83 7.55 0.43
N ARG A 169 -18.09 7.13 0.59
CA ARG A 169 -18.95 7.48 1.73
C ARG A 169 -19.20 6.30 2.65
N SER A 170 -18.90 5.10 2.20
CA SER A 170 -19.17 3.87 2.89
C SER A 170 -18.09 2.83 2.64
N ASP A 171 -18.14 1.79 3.46
CA ASP A 171 -17.31 0.61 3.34
C ASP A 171 -17.55 -0.17 2.04
N ALA A 172 -18.75 -0.10 1.46
CA ALA A 172 -19.04 -0.68 0.15
C ALA A 172 -18.38 0.11 -1.00
N ASP A 173 -18.26 1.44 -0.86
CA ASP A 173 -17.56 2.25 -1.85
C ASP A 173 -16.06 1.92 -1.87
N LEU A 174 -15.46 1.58 -0.72
CA LEU A 174 -14.06 1.14 -0.63
C LEU A 174 -13.82 -0.15 -1.42
N ASP A 175 -14.78 -1.08 -1.46
CA ASP A 175 -14.67 -2.28 -2.30
C ASP A 175 -14.65 -1.90 -3.79
N GLY A 176 -15.50 -0.95 -4.17
CA GLY A 176 -15.54 -0.38 -5.53
C GLY A 176 -14.21 0.25 -5.97
N VAL A 177 -13.42 0.80 -5.04
CA VAL A 177 -12.06 1.32 -5.33
C VAL A 177 -11.12 0.21 -5.73
N ILE A 178 -11.15 -0.92 -5.02
CA ILE A 178 -10.31 -2.07 -5.32
C ILE A 178 -10.69 -2.66 -6.67
N ASP A 179 -11.99 -2.72 -6.95
CA ASP A 179 -12.51 -3.16 -8.24
C ASP A 179 -12.03 -2.23 -9.35
N ALA A 180 -12.26 -0.92 -9.27
CA ALA A 180 -11.82 0.02 -10.31
C ALA A 180 -10.29 0.03 -10.56
N SER A 181 -9.50 -0.46 -9.59
CA SER A 181 -8.04 -0.55 -9.66
C SER A 181 -7.50 -1.82 -10.34
N HIS A 182 -8.33 -2.55 -11.12
CA HIS A 182 -8.09 -3.90 -11.67
C HIS A 182 -6.68 -4.21 -12.22
N ASP A 183 -5.96 -3.23 -12.75
CA ASP A 183 -4.56 -3.41 -13.15
C ASP A 183 -3.59 -2.91 -12.07
N HIS A 184 -3.33 -3.76 -11.08
CA HIS A 184 -2.34 -3.49 -10.03
C HIS A 184 -0.89 -3.52 -10.53
N SER A 185 -0.65 -4.02 -11.75
CA SER A 185 0.68 -3.98 -12.37
C SER A 185 1.01 -2.58 -12.90
N GLU A 186 0.00 -1.76 -13.20
CA GLU A 186 0.16 -0.36 -13.61
C GLU A 186 -0.23 0.66 -12.53
N THR A 187 -0.85 0.20 -11.44
CA THR A 187 -1.44 1.09 -10.42
C THR A 187 -0.71 1.00 -9.08
N ILE A 188 -0.33 2.15 -8.52
CA ILE A 188 -0.02 2.27 -7.10
C ILE A 188 -1.27 2.66 -6.31
N LEU A 189 -1.55 1.96 -5.22
CA LEU A 189 -2.64 2.31 -4.31
C LEU A 189 -2.12 3.25 -3.24
N VAL A 190 -2.80 4.38 -3.03
CA VAL A 190 -2.41 5.40 -2.05
C VAL A 190 -3.57 5.63 -1.10
N ALA A 191 -3.49 5.05 0.10
CA ALA A 191 -4.61 5.03 1.03
C ALA A 191 -4.20 4.85 2.51
N PRO A 192 -5.11 5.06 3.47
CA PRO A 192 -4.93 4.73 4.88
C PRO A 192 -5.07 3.22 5.13
N ALA A 193 -4.82 2.79 6.36
CA ALA A 193 -4.90 1.38 6.76
C ALA A 193 -6.27 0.74 6.48
N ALA A 194 -7.33 1.54 6.44
CA ALA A 194 -8.70 1.09 6.19
C ALA A 194 -8.92 0.40 4.83
N LEU A 195 -8.04 0.64 3.85
CA LEU A 195 -8.11 -0.05 2.56
C LEU A 195 -7.51 -1.48 2.62
N ALA A 196 -6.60 -1.75 3.56
CA ALA A 196 -5.90 -3.03 3.65
C ALA A 196 -6.83 -4.26 3.76
N PRO A 197 -7.88 -4.26 4.61
CA PRO A 197 -8.81 -5.39 4.70
C PRO A 197 -9.51 -5.71 3.37
N ARG A 198 -9.66 -4.75 2.46
CA ARG A 198 -10.38 -4.91 1.19
C ARG A 198 -9.51 -5.57 0.13
N LEU A 199 -8.20 -5.40 0.22
CA LEU A 199 -7.23 -6.05 -0.66
C LEU A 199 -7.20 -7.57 -0.49
N ARG A 200 -7.61 -8.10 0.67
CA ARG A 200 -7.56 -9.55 0.98
C ARG A 200 -8.25 -10.40 -0.10
N GLY A 201 -9.42 -9.99 -0.57
CA GLY A 201 -10.25 -10.77 -1.50
C GLY A 201 -9.63 -10.90 -2.89
N ARG A 202 -8.65 -10.05 -3.22
CA ARG A 202 -7.87 -10.11 -4.46
C ARG A 202 -6.61 -10.97 -4.34
N LEU A 203 -6.22 -11.32 -3.11
CA LEU A 203 -5.00 -12.08 -2.82
C LEU A 203 -5.26 -13.57 -2.60
N GLU A 204 -6.50 -13.98 -2.43
CA GLU A 204 -6.87 -15.39 -2.37
C GLU A 204 -6.85 -16.03 -3.76
N PRO A 205 -6.30 -17.24 -3.93
CA PRO A 205 -6.55 -18.00 -5.16
C PRO A 205 -8.06 -18.26 -5.29
N PRO A 206 -8.62 -18.29 -6.51
CA PRO A 206 -10.03 -18.59 -6.70
C PRO A 206 -10.36 -19.91 -5.98
N ALA A 207 -11.47 -19.92 -5.22
CA ALA A 207 -11.92 -21.12 -4.54
C ALA A 207 -11.98 -22.29 -5.53
N PRO A 208 -11.53 -23.50 -5.15
CA PRO A 208 -11.63 -24.66 -6.03
C PRO A 208 -13.09 -24.83 -6.41
N ARG A 209 -13.37 -24.86 -7.72
CA ARG A 209 -14.70 -25.19 -8.24
C ARG A 209 -15.04 -26.59 -7.73
N ARG A 210 -16.02 -26.67 -6.84
CA ARG A 210 -16.59 -27.95 -6.39
C ARG A 210 -17.38 -28.60 -7.52
#